data_AF-A0A959JV57-F1
#
_entry.id   AF-A0A959JV57-F1
#
_cell.length_a   1.000
_cell.length_b   1.000
_cell.length_c   1.000
_cell.angle_alpha   90.00
_cell.angle_beta   90.00
_cell.angle_gamma   90.00
#
_symmetry.space_group_name_H-M   'P 1'
#
loop_
_entity.id
_entity.type
_entity.pdbx_description
1 polymer ?
#
loop_
_entity_poly.entity_id
_entity_poly.type
_entity_poly.pdbx_seq_one_letter_code
_entity_poly.pdbx_strand_id
1 'polypeptide(L)'
;GKDSNDICLSSIPKDTKQEALMYFNRNGYSTYCKEFREYWDWVDKRNDDRYGNTKSHGKNYDSKNMMHVFRLLEMAIEIGKEKKVNVKRPNREFLLDIKAGKFEFEELLKMADLKQTEMESAFEQSSLPDTPDLELINDLTYRLRDKFYKDKE
;
A
#
# COMPACT_ATOMS: atom_id res chain seq x y z
N GLY A 1 19.94 -31.33 -8.41
CA GLY A 1 18.75 -32.20 -8.60
C GLY A 1 18.15 -31.94 -9.97
N LYS A 2 17.24 -32.80 -10.45
CA LYS A 2 16.62 -32.64 -11.79
C LYS A 2 15.94 -31.28 -12.01
N ASP A 3 15.47 -30.65 -10.93
CA ASP A 3 14.78 -29.34 -10.95
C ASP A 3 15.65 -28.20 -10.38
N SER A 4 16.97 -28.38 -10.33
CA SER A 4 17.90 -27.39 -9.76
C SER A 4 18.35 -26.38 -10.82
N ASN A 5 18.14 -25.10 -10.57
CA ASN A 5 18.67 -24.02 -11.40
C ASN A 5 20.09 -23.59 -10.98
N ASP A 6 20.91 -24.53 -10.54
CA ASP A 6 22.28 -24.27 -10.03
C ASP A 6 23.33 -24.81 -11.01
N ILE A 7 24.55 -24.29 -10.94
CA ILE A 7 25.63 -24.76 -11.81
C ILE A 7 25.99 -26.20 -11.45
N CYS A 8 25.92 -27.07 -12.46
CA CYS A 8 26.46 -28.42 -12.35
C CYS A 8 27.92 -28.43 -12.78
N LEU A 9 28.79 -28.92 -11.90
CA LEU A 9 30.21 -29.10 -12.17
C LEU A 9 30.52 -30.57 -12.41
N SER A 10 31.58 -30.82 -13.17
CA SER A 10 32.17 -32.16 -13.32
C SER A 10 33.67 -32.09 -13.06
N SER A 11 34.24 -33.19 -12.62
CA SER A 11 35.68 -33.28 -12.35
C SER A 11 36.49 -33.31 -13.65
N ILE A 12 37.64 -32.66 -13.64
CA ILE A 12 38.61 -32.66 -14.74
C ILE A 12 39.98 -33.19 -14.25
N PRO A 13 40.88 -33.63 -15.14
CA PRO A 13 42.22 -34.05 -14.77
C PRO A 13 43.01 -32.96 -14.04
N LYS A 14 43.85 -33.39 -13.10
CA LYS A 14 44.86 -32.52 -12.48
C LYS A 14 45.85 -32.09 -13.57
N ASP A 15 46.30 -30.84 -13.52
CA ASP A 15 47.24 -30.21 -14.49
C ASP A 15 46.63 -29.70 -15.81
N THR A 16 45.30 -29.65 -15.91
CA THR A 16 44.63 -29.00 -17.07
C THR A 16 44.84 -27.49 -17.06
N LYS A 17 45.19 -26.89 -18.21
CA LYS A 17 45.33 -25.45 -18.37
C LYS A 17 43.96 -24.76 -18.33
N GLN A 18 43.84 -23.65 -17.60
CA GLN A 18 42.63 -22.83 -17.59
C GLN A 18 42.48 -22.10 -18.93
N GLU A 19 41.37 -22.36 -19.63
CA GLU A 19 41.05 -21.73 -20.92
C GLU A 19 40.13 -20.50 -20.77
N ALA A 20 39.29 -20.45 -19.73
CA ALA A 20 38.34 -19.37 -19.50
C ALA A 20 37.96 -19.22 -18.02
N LEU A 21 37.37 -18.07 -17.67
CA LEU A 21 36.73 -17.81 -16.39
C LEU A 21 35.24 -17.57 -16.62
N MET A 22 34.38 -18.37 -15.98
CA MET A 22 32.94 -18.14 -15.95
C MET A 22 32.54 -17.60 -14.58
N TYR A 23 31.83 -16.48 -14.57
CA TYR A 23 31.24 -15.91 -13.36
C TYR A 23 29.72 -16.07 -13.39
N PHE A 24 29.14 -16.54 -12.29
CA PHE A 24 27.69 -16.67 -12.13
C PHE A 24 27.26 -16.07 -10.81
N ASN A 25 26.45 -15.01 -10.90
CA ASN A 25 25.81 -14.41 -9.75
C ASN A 25 24.55 -15.20 -9.37
N ARG A 26 24.72 -16.25 -8.56
CA ARG A 26 23.62 -17.10 -8.08
C ARG A 26 22.51 -16.31 -7.38
N ASN A 27 22.87 -15.31 -6.58
CA ASN A 27 21.90 -14.50 -5.84
C ASN A 27 21.07 -13.64 -6.80
N GLY A 28 21.73 -12.97 -7.75
CA GLY A 28 21.05 -12.17 -8.77
C GLY A 28 20.10 -12.99 -9.65
N TYR A 29 20.54 -14.19 -10.07
CA TYR A 29 19.67 -15.11 -10.81
C TYR A 29 18.45 -15.55 -9.99
N SER A 30 18.64 -15.91 -8.72
CA SER A 30 17.54 -16.34 -7.84
C SER A 30 16.53 -15.21 -7.59
N THR A 31 17.02 -13.99 -7.35
CA THR A 31 16.18 -12.78 -7.22
C THR A 31 15.37 -12.55 -8.48
N TYR A 32 16.01 -12.56 -9.66
CA TYR A 32 15.33 -12.38 -10.94
C TYR A 32 14.23 -13.42 -11.16
N CYS A 33 14.49 -14.71 -10.91
CA CYS A 33 13.46 -15.75 -11.07
C CYS A 33 12.27 -15.55 -10.13
N LYS A 34 12.50 -15.02 -8.92
CA LYS A 34 11.41 -14.67 -8.00
C LYS A 34 10.60 -13.50 -8.54
N GLU A 35 11.25 -12.39 -8.87
CA GLU A 35 10.60 -11.18 -9.40
C GLU A 35 9.82 -11.46 -10.67
N PHE A 36 10.38 -12.29 -11.57
CA PHE A 36 9.72 -12.71 -12.80
C PHE A 36 8.42 -13.48 -12.51
N ARG A 37 8.46 -14.46 -11.59
CA ARG A 37 7.25 -15.20 -11.19
C ARG A 37 6.22 -14.28 -10.54
N GLU A 38 6.65 -13.43 -9.62
CA GLU A 38 5.76 -12.47 -8.94
C GLU A 38 5.09 -11.50 -9.94
N TYR A 39 5.84 -11.05 -10.95
CA TYR A 39 5.30 -10.22 -12.01
C TYR A 39 4.22 -10.96 -12.82
N TRP A 40 4.48 -12.19 -13.26
CA TRP A 40 3.51 -12.96 -14.04
C TRP A 40 2.30 -13.41 -13.23
N ASP A 41 2.48 -13.77 -11.97
CA ASP A 41 1.38 -14.02 -11.03
C ASP A 41 0.52 -12.76 -10.86
N TRP A 42 1.14 -11.58 -10.78
CA TRP A 42 0.42 -10.31 -10.77
C TRP A 42 -0.30 -10.06 -12.10
N VAL A 43 0.34 -10.33 -13.25
CA VAL A 43 -0.30 -10.18 -14.58
C VAL A 43 -1.55 -11.07 -14.68
N ASP A 44 -1.48 -12.31 -14.20
CA ASP A 44 -2.59 -13.26 -14.23
C ASP A 44 -3.74 -12.83 -13.29
N LYS A 45 -3.41 -12.26 -12.13
CA LYS A 45 -4.39 -11.89 -11.08
C LYS A 45 -4.86 -10.43 -11.13
N ARG A 46 -4.26 -9.58 -11.97
CA ARG A 46 -4.58 -8.15 -11.97
C ARG A 46 -5.99 -7.89 -12.50
N ASN A 47 -6.53 -6.75 -12.11
CA ASN A 47 -7.73 -6.21 -12.72
C ASN A 47 -7.34 -5.40 -13.97
N ASP A 48 -7.68 -5.88 -15.17
CA ASP A 48 -7.28 -5.26 -16.43
C ASP A 48 -7.86 -3.87 -16.65
N ASP A 49 -9.09 -3.58 -16.21
CA ASP A 49 -9.69 -2.24 -16.29
C ASP A 49 -8.93 -1.23 -15.42
N ARG A 50 -8.43 -1.68 -14.27
CA ARG A 50 -7.60 -0.88 -13.36
C ARG A 50 -6.21 -0.63 -13.96
N TYR A 51 -5.61 -1.65 -14.55
CA TYR A 51 -4.33 -1.52 -15.23
C TYR A 51 -4.42 -0.61 -16.47
N GLY A 52 -5.51 -0.71 -17.24
CA GLY A 52 -5.82 0.17 -18.36
C GLY A 52 -5.91 1.63 -17.95
N ASN A 53 -6.52 1.91 -16.79
CA ASN A 53 -6.49 3.24 -16.19
C ASN A 53 -5.06 3.68 -15.82
N THR A 54 -4.25 2.88 -15.14
CA THR A 54 -2.85 3.27 -14.85
C THR A 54 -2.07 3.60 -16.14
N LYS A 55 -2.30 2.83 -17.21
CA LYS A 55 -1.63 3.02 -18.51
C LYS A 55 -2.16 4.25 -19.28
N SER A 56 -3.44 4.59 -19.15
CA SER A 56 -4.09 5.67 -19.92
C SER A 56 -3.66 7.08 -19.50
N HIS A 57 -3.36 7.31 -18.22
CA HIS A 57 -2.86 8.61 -17.75
C HIS A 57 -1.35 8.78 -17.95
N GLY A 58 -0.65 7.74 -18.43
CA GLY A 58 0.81 7.76 -18.67
C GLY A 58 1.65 7.88 -17.39
N LYS A 59 1.01 7.81 -16.22
CA LYS A 59 1.68 7.89 -14.92
C LYS A 59 1.84 6.48 -14.37
N ASN A 60 3.05 6.08 -14.05
CA ASN A 60 3.38 4.76 -13.48
C ASN A 60 2.97 4.62 -12.00
N TYR A 61 1.78 5.13 -11.61
CA TYR A 61 1.24 4.99 -10.26
C TYR A 61 -0.27 4.74 -10.27
N ASP A 62 -0.77 4.14 -9.20
CA ASP A 62 -2.20 3.87 -9.03
C ASP A 62 -2.93 5.11 -8.49
N SER A 63 -3.60 5.86 -9.38
CA SER A 63 -4.28 7.11 -9.05
C SER A 63 -5.43 6.95 -8.07
N LYS A 64 -6.10 5.78 -8.05
CA LYS A 64 -7.17 5.47 -7.10
C LYS A 64 -6.61 5.32 -5.69
N ASN A 65 -5.50 4.60 -5.55
CA ASN A 65 -4.82 4.45 -4.27
C ASN A 65 -4.32 5.80 -3.78
N MET A 66 -3.75 6.62 -4.67
CA MET A 66 -3.28 7.94 -4.26
C MET A 66 -4.42 8.84 -3.78
N MET A 67 -5.56 8.85 -4.47
CA MET A 67 -6.77 9.53 -3.99
C MET A 67 -7.17 9.04 -2.59
N HIS A 68 -7.09 7.73 -2.31
CA HIS A 68 -7.38 7.20 -0.99
C HIS A 68 -6.39 7.66 0.07
N VAL A 69 -5.09 7.76 -0.24
CA VAL A 69 -4.07 8.29 0.67
C VAL A 69 -4.44 9.71 1.13
N PHE A 70 -4.70 10.62 0.19
CA PHE A 70 -5.10 11.99 0.53
C PHE A 70 -6.39 12.06 1.34
N ARG A 71 -7.41 11.29 0.93
CA ARG A 71 -8.67 11.23 1.68
C ARG A 71 -8.44 10.80 3.13
N LEU A 72 -7.61 9.78 3.37
CA LEU A 72 -7.35 9.26 4.71
C LEU A 72 -6.51 10.21 5.56
N LEU A 73 -5.46 10.81 4.98
CA LEU A 73 -4.60 11.77 5.68
C LEU A 73 -5.40 12.99 6.16
N GLU A 74 -6.22 13.57 5.30
CA GLU A 74 -7.07 14.70 5.68
C GLU A 74 -8.11 14.33 6.73
N MET A 75 -8.75 13.16 6.59
CA MET A 75 -9.66 12.67 7.61
C MET A 75 -8.95 12.48 8.96
N ALA A 76 -7.72 11.97 8.96
CA ALA A 76 -6.94 11.80 10.17
C ALA A 76 -6.59 13.15 10.82
N ILE A 77 -6.20 14.16 10.02
CA ILE A 77 -5.97 15.53 10.49
C ILE A 77 -7.24 16.10 11.13
N GLU A 78 -8.41 15.96 10.49
CA GLU A 78 -9.70 16.41 11.02
C GLU A 78 -10.07 15.68 12.32
N ILE A 79 -9.80 14.38 12.43
CA ILE A 79 -10.01 13.63 13.67
C ILE A 79 -9.11 14.19 14.79
N GLY A 80 -7.82 14.38 14.53
CA GLY A 80 -6.88 14.93 15.52
C GLY A 80 -7.28 16.32 16.01
N LYS A 81 -7.69 17.21 15.09
CA LYS A 81 -8.02 18.61 15.37
C LYS A 81 -9.46 18.82 15.89
N GLU A 82 -10.44 18.20 15.24
CA GLU A 82 -11.88 18.47 15.47
C GLU A 82 -12.59 17.36 16.24
N LYS A 83 -11.95 16.19 16.41
CA LYS A 83 -12.54 14.99 17.03
C LYS A 83 -13.79 14.50 16.30
N LYS A 84 -13.85 14.72 14.98
CA LYS A 84 -14.98 14.35 14.12
C LYS A 84 -14.51 13.47 12.97
N VAL A 85 -15.35 12.50 12.62
CA VAL A 85 -15.14 11.64 11.44
C VAL A 85 -15.99 12.18 10.28
N ASN A 86 -15.42 13.06 9.45
CA ASN A 86 -16.14 13.61 8.30
C ASN A 86 -16.02 12.70 7.08
N VAL A 87 -16.96 11.75 6.96
CA VAL A 87 -17.00 10.77 5.84
C VAL A 87 -17.32 11.46 4.51
N LYS A 88 -18.21 12.45 4.53
CA LYS A 88 -18.57 13.26 3.35
C LYS A 88 -17.47 14.31 3.13
N ARG A 89 -16.66 14.11 2.09
CA ARG A 89 -15.47 14.92 1.82
C ARG A 89 -15.85 16.27 1.19
N PRO A 90 -15.41 17.41 1.76
CA PRO A 90 -15.65 18.72 1.18
C PRO A 90 -14.79 18.97 -0.08
N ASN A 91 -13.59 18.36 -0.15
CA ASN A 91 -12.62 18.49 -1.24
C ASN A 91 -12.83 17.44 -2.35
N ARG A 92 -14.08 17.12 -2.68
CA ARG A 92 -14.43 16.07 -3.66
C ARG A 92 -13.73 16.25 -5.01
N GLU A 93 -13.66 17.48 -5.51
CA GLU A 93 -13.05 17.79 -6.81
C GLU A 93 -11.56 17.45 -6.84
N PHE A 94 -10.82 17.87 -5.81
CA PHE A 94 -9.40 17.52 -5.65
C PHE A 94 -9.16 16.01 -5.67
N LEU A 95 -9.96 15.24 -4.93
CA LEU A 95 -9.86 13.77 -4.91
C LEU A 95 -10.13 13.15 -6.29
N LEU A 96 -11.10 13.68 -7.04
CA LEU A 96 -11.38 13.23 -8.40
C LEU A 96 -10.27 13.61 -9.38
N ASP A 97 -9.64 14.77 -9.20
CA ASP A 97 -8.52 15.23 -10.01
C ASP A 97 -7.29 14.33 -9.83
N ILE A 98 -6.99 13.91 -8.59
CA ILE A 98 -5.98 12.88 -8.31
C ILE A 98 -6.34 11.58 -9.02
N LYS A 99 -7.58 11.11 -8.87
CA LYS A 99 -8.03 9.85 -9.49
C LYS A 99 -7.96 9.89 -11.02
N ALA A 100 -8.22 11.06 -11.62
CA ALA A 100 -8.10 11.31 -13.05
C ALA A 100 -6.65 11.47 -13.54
N GLY A 101 -5.66 11.35 -12.65
CA GLY A 101 -4.24 11.41 -13.03
C GLY A 101 -3.76 12.80 -13.44
N LYS A 102 -4.41 13.88 -12.96
CA LYS A 102 -4.02 15.26 -13.30
C LYS A 102 -2.67 15.70 -12.72
N PHE A 103 -2.13 14.96 -11.75
CA PHE A 103 -0.90 15.30 -11.04
C PHE A 103 0.24 14.35 -11.36
N GLU A 104 1.47 14.85 -11.24
CA GLU A 104 2.67 14.01 -11.29
C GLU A 104 2.84 13.20 -9.99
N PHE A 105 3.47 12.03 -10.09
CA PHE A 105 3.70 11.17 -8.92
C PHE A 105 4.54 11.87 -7.85
N GLU A 106 5.63 12.52 -8.26
CA GLU A 106 6.52 13.23 -7.33
C GLU A 106 5.83 14.41 -6.63
N GLU A 107 4.91 15.07 -7.33
CA GLU A 107 4.11 16.15 -6.75
C GLU A 107 3.19 15.61 -5.65
N LEU A 108 2.50 14.50 -5.93
CA LEU A 108 1.63 13.82 -4.98
C LEU A 108 2.38 13.30 -3.76
N LEU A 109 3.59 12.77 -3.94
CA LEU A 109 4.44 12.34 -2.83
C LEU A 109 4.79 13.51 -1.90
N LYS A 110 5.27 14.63 -2.45
CA LYS A 110 5.60 15.82 -1.64
C LYS A 110 4.39 16.34 -0.87
N MET A 111 3.23 16.38 -1.52
CA MET A 111 1.99 16.81 -0.87
C MET A 111 1.54 15.83 0.23
N ALA A 112 1.70 14.52 0.02
CA ALA A 112 1.37 13.50 1.00
C ALA A 112 2.29 13.56 2.23
N ASP A 113 3.60 13.76 2.03
CA ASP A 113 4.58 13.90 3.12
C ASP A 113 4.24 15.11 4.01
N LEU A 114 3.91 16.25 3.40
CA LEU A 114 3.46 17.43 4.15
C LEU A 114 2.19 17.16 4.97
N LYS A 115 1.24 16.43 4.40
CA LYS A 115 0.00 16.03 5.09
C LYS A 115 0.27 15.03 6.22
N GLN A 116 1.25 14.15 6.06
CA GLN A 116 1.66 13.23 7.11
C GLN A 116 2.24 14.00 8.31
N THR A 117 3.14 14.95 8.09
CA THR A 117 3.66 15.81 9.17
C THR A 117 2.54 16.62 9.85
N GLU A 118 1.59 17.15 9.07
CA GLU A 118 0.43 17.84 9.62
C GLU A 118 -0.45 16.92 10.48
N MET A 119 -0.65 15.67 10.05
CA MET A 119 -1.39 14.66 10.79
C MET A 119 -0.70 14.34 12.12
N GLU A 120 0.61 14.11 12.11
CA GLU A 120 1.39 13.84 13.32
C GLU A 120 1.24 15.00 14.33
N SER A 121 1.44 16.23 13.86
CA SER A 121 1.28 17.44 14.69
C SER A 121 -0.15 17.59 15.24
N ALA A 122 -1.16 17.21 14.46
CA ALA A 122 -2.56 17.26 14.89
C ALA A 122 -2.84 16.29 16.05
N PHE A 123 -2.22 15.11 16.05
CA PHE A 123 -2.37 14.12 17.13
C PHE A 123 -1.52 14.47 18.36
N GLU A 124 -0.32 15.02 18.18
CA GLU A 124 0.52 15.52 19.30
C GLU A 124 -0.20 16.61 20.11
N GLN A 125 -0.99 17.45 19.45
CA GLN A 125 -1.77 18.52 20.08
C GLN A 125 -3.18 18.08 20.46
N SER A 126 -3.57 16.85 20.13
CA SER A 126 -4.91 16.35 20.40
C SER A 126 -5.07 16.00 21.88
N SER A 127 -6.31 16.10 22.35
CA SER A 127 -6.73 15.59 23.66
C SER A 127 -7.50 14.27 23.53
N LEU A 128 -7.37 13.60 22.39
CA LEU A 128 -7.84 12.23 22.26
C LEU A 128 -6.93 11.29 23.06
N PRO A 129 -7.48 10.28 23.73
CA PRO A 129 -6.67 9.29 24.44
C PRO A 129 -5.93 8.39 23.46
N ASP A 130 -4.76 7.90 23.85
CA ASP A 130 -3.95 6.96 23.05
C ASP A 130 -4.68 5.63 22.81
N THR A 131 -5.56 5.25 23.74
CA THR A 131 -6.34 4.02 23.66
C THR A 131 -7.82 4.30 23.95
N PRO A 132 -8.74 3.57 23.26
CA PRO A 132 -10.16 3.71 23.52
C PRO A 132 -10.55 3.10 24.86
N ASP A 133 -11.57 3.67 25.52
CA ASP A 133 -12.17 3.10 26.72
C ASP A 133 -13.00 1.86 26.35
N LEU A 134 -12.42 0.68 26.59
CA LEU A 134 -13.05 -0.60 26.25
C LEU A 134 -14.25 -0.93 27.13
N GLU A 135 -14.28 -0.49 28.39
CA GLU A 135 -15.41 -0.72 29.28
C GLU A 135 -16.63 0.06 28.81
N LEU A 136 -16.43 1.34 28.48
CA LEU A 136 -17.48 2.20 27.93
C LEU A 136 -18.02 1.64 26.60
N ILE A 137 -17.13 1.18 25.70
CA ILE A 137 -17.53 0.62 24.40
C ILE A 137 -18.36 -0.65 24.59
N ASN A 138 -17.95 -1.54 25.50
CA ASN A 138 -18.66 -2.78 25.76
C ASN A 138 -20.05 -2.52 26.37
N ASP A 139 -20.15 -1.63 27.36
CA ASP A 139 -21.42 -1.22 27.95
C ASP A 139 -22.35 -0.60 26.89
N LEU A 140 -21.83 0.33 26.08
CA LEU A 140 -22.59 0.95 24.99
C LEU A 140 -23.10 -0.09 24.01
N THR A 141 -22.27 -1.06 23.64
CA THR A 141 -22.64 -2.15 22.72
C THR A 141 -23.78 -3.00 23.29
N TYR A 142 -23.71 -3.34 24.57
CA TYR A 142 -24.80 -4.06 25.25
C TYR A 142 -26.10 -3.26 25.23
N ARG A 143 -26.06 -1.99 25.65
CA ARG A 143 -27.25 -1.12 25.70
C ARG A 143 -27.91 -0.94 24.33
N LEU A 144 -27.12 -0.76 23.28
CA LEU A 144 -27.64 -0.64 21.91
C LEU A 144 -28.32 -1.94 21.45
N ARG A 145 -27.75 -3.10 21.78
CA ARG A 145 -28.34 -4.40 21.44
C ARG A 145 -29.61 -4.68 22.24
N ASP A 146 -29.59 -4.49 23.56
CA ASP A 146 -30.75 -4.68 24.43
C ASP A 146 -31.95 -3.83 23.95
N LYS A 147 -31.70 -2.55 23.64
CA LYS A 147 -32.72 -1.68 23.04
C LYS A 147 -33.25 -2.22 21.71
N PHE A 148 -32.35 -2.60 20.79
CA PHE A 148 -32.76 -3.09 19.47
C PHE A 148 -33.61 -4.36 19.53
N TYR A 149 -33.36 -5.26 20.49
CA TYR A 149 -34.16 -6.47 20.65
C TYR A 149 -35.48 -6.22 21.37
N LYS A 150 -35.52 -5.30 22.35
CA LYS A 150 -36.77 -4.90 23.02
C LYS A 150 -37.71 -4.13 22.09
N ASP A 151 -37.19 -3.30 21.19
CA ASP A 151 -37.99 -2.57 20.19
C ASP A 151 -38.58 -3.51 19.10
N LYS A 152 -38.21 -4.80 19.10
CA LYS A 152 -38.70 -5.82 18.16
C LYS A 152 -39.72 -6.80 18.76
N GLU A 153 -39.99 -6.72 20.06
CA GLU A 153 -41.12 -7.39 20.72
C GLU A 153 -42.38 -6.53 20.64
#